data_AF-A0A8I6YNC2-F1
#
_entry.id   AF-A0A8I6YNC2-F1
#
_cell.length_a   1.000
_cell.length_b   1.000
_cell.length_c   1.000
_cell.angle_alpha   90.00
_cell.angle_beta   90.00
_cell.angle_gamma   90.00
#
_symmetry.space_group_name_H-M   'P 1'
#
loop_
_entity.id
_entity.type
_entity.pdbx_description
1 polymer ?
#
loop_
_entity_poly.entity_id
_entity_poly.type
_entity_poly.pdbx_seq_one_letter_code
_entity_poly.pdbx_strand_id
1 'polypeptide(L)'
;MMKPFTYFKMRFLKSIFRISEIIMMKPFTYFNVAWAVHVYHAENGDGPYLLLHSAAYGRYLAATDTPLPRGPGHFRVEQRGHDQPGAGSAMWKVIAGGGVLPNDVRLRNVGGHYLRVHGSFPAAFYWSVEPIPARDGAPRLPPPFPEVPPAWRLIRFRLETDDGWSQFEFRGSCVYNLRKDLAMLLNLPLQRRYAFVMFVRAGRYGRLTPLVVDLPWGGSGETLELVVMLSGTPAYDALRHPDVDAE
;
A
#
# COMPACT_ATOMS: atom_id res chain seq x y z
N MET A 1 -20.42 4.30 2.18
CA MET A 1 -19.99 3.57 3.40
C MET A 1 -18.73 2.78 3.06
N MET A 2 -17.59 3.12 3.66
CA MET A 2 -16.31 2.44 3.42
C MET A 2 -16.37 1.06 4.10
N LYS A 3 -16.22 -0.04 3.34
CA LYS A 3 -16.20 -1.39 3.93
C LYS A 3 -14.89 -1.56 4.74
N PRO A 4 -14.93 -2.17 5.94
CA PRO A 4 -13.72 -2.46 6.69
C PRO A 4 -12.79 -3.36 5.85
N PHE A 5 -11.51 -3.03 5.83
CA PHE A 5 -10.47 -3.80 5.16
C PHE A 5 -9.90 -4.83 6.13
N THR A 6 -9.72 -6.07 5.67
CA THR A 6 -8.89 -7.05 6.38
C THR A 6 -7.47 -6.94 5.83
N TYR A 7 -6.54 -6.58 6.71
CA TYR A 7 -5.13 -6.44 6.37
C TYR A 7 -4.37 -7.68 6.81
N PHE A 8 -3.31 -7.98 6.06
CA PHE A 8 -2.42 -9.08 6.32
C PHE A 8 -0.97 -8.63 6.14
N LYS A 9 -0.09 -9.24 6.91
CA LYS A 9 1.36 -9.17 6.69
C LYS A 9 1.76 -10.39 5.88
N MET A 10 2.44 -10.15 4.76
CA MET A 10 3.06 -11.23 3.99
C MET A 10 4.53 -11.32 4.38
N ARG A 11 4.93 -12.41 5.04
CA ARG A 11 6.34 -12.67 5.36
C ARG A 11 6.91 -13.76 4.47
N PHE A 12 8.19 -13.61 4.16
CA PHE A 12 8.97 -14.63 3.51
C PHE A 12 9.62 -15.55 4.56
N LEU A 13 9.46 -16.87 4.42
CA LEU A 13 10.14 -17.86 5.27
C LEU A 13 11.52 -18.21 4.70
N LYS A 14 12.59 -17.65 5.28
CA LYS A 14 13.91 -18.31 5.20
C LYS A 14 13.91 -19.42 6.23
N SER A 15 13.92 -20.68 5.79
CA SER A 15 14.18 -21.80 6.68
C SER A 15 15.58 -21.62 7.29
N ILE A 16 15.65 -21.62 8.62
CA ILE A 16 16.85 -21.83 9.44
C ILE A 16 17.98 -20.82 9.16
N PHE A 17 17.97 -19.68 9.83
CA PHE A 17 19.13 -19.08 10.52
C PHE A 17 18.63 -17.78 11.20
N ARG A 18 19.13 -17.54 12.42
CA ARG A 18 18.88 -16.35 13.25
C ARG A 18 18.61 -15.10 12.41
N ILE A 19 17.45 -14.50 12.62
CA ILE A 19 17.18 -13.12 12.21
C ILE A 19 18.00 -12.22 13.13
N SER A 20 19.28 -12.08 12.80
CA SER A 20 20.12 -10.97 13.24
C SER A 20 20.54 -10.25 11.98
N GLU A 21 20.27 -8.94 11.95
CA GLU A 21 20.67 -7.97 10.92
C GLU A 21 19.78 -7.89 9.66
N ILE A 22 18.56 -7.39 9.86
CA ILE A 22 18.16 -6.18 9.13
C ILE A 22 18.07 -5.12 10.20
N ILE A 23 18.88 -4.07 10.09
CA ILE A 23 18.91 -2.94 11.02
C ILE A 23 17.47 -2.39 11.13
N MET A 24 16.79 -2.76 12.21
CA MET A 24 15.49 -2.23 12.60
C MET A 24 15.68 -0.77 13.02
N MET A 25 15.54 0.15 12.08
CA MET A 25 15.24 1.53 12.43
C MET A 25 13.71 1.69 12.54
N LYS A 26 13.21 1.51 13.77
CA LYS A 26 11.96 2.07 14.33
C LYS A 26 10.59 1.59 13.74
N PRO A 27 9.51 1.64 14.55
CA PRO A 27 8.23 0.93 14.31
C PRO A 27 7.46 1.27 13.02
N PHE A 28 7.75 2.38 12.34
CA PHE A 28 6.96 2.83 11.17
C PHE A 28 7.21 2.04 9.87
N THR A 29 8.14 1.08 9.87
CA THR A 29 8.51 0.27 8.69
C THR A 29 7.51 -0.84 8.35
N TYR A 30 6.55 -1.17 9.24
CA TYR A 30 5.61 -2.28 9.02
C TYR A 30 4.54 -2.02 7.96
N PHE A 31 4.14 -0.76 7.73
CA PHE A 31 3.14 -0.44 6.70
C PHE A 31 3.62 -0.78 5.27
N ASN A 32 4.92 -0.69 5.00
CA ASN A 32 5.49 -1.03 3.68
C ASN A 32 5.40 -2.53 3.35
N VAL A 33 5.14 -3.38 4.34
CA VAL A 33 4.99 -4.84 4.18
C VAL A 33 3.56 -5.34 4.45
N ALA A 34 2.63 -4.43 4.77
CA ALA A 34 1.23 -4.74 5.01
C ALA A 34 0.39 -4.61 3.73
N TRP A 35 -0.48 -5.60 3.51
CA TRP A 35 -1.32 -5.72 2.33
C TRP A 35 -2.77 -6.03 2.73
N ALA A 36 -3.72 -5.28 2.20
CA ALA A 36 -5.12 -5.70 2.19
C ALA A 36 -5.35 -6.70 1.04
N VAL A 37 -6.13 -7.74 1.29
CA VAL A 37 -6.50 -8.73 0.27
C VAL A 37 -7.92 -8.42 -0.19
N HIS A 38 -8.09 -8.16 -1.50
CA HIS A 38 -9.42 -8.05 -2.10
C HIS A 38 -9.69 -9.28 -2.95
N VAL A 39 -10.85 -9.90 -2.73
CA VAL A 39 -11.33 -10.98 -3.58
C VAL A 39 -12.12 -10.37 -4.74
N TYR A 40 -11.66 -10.62 -5.96
CA TYR A 40 -12.30 -10.24 -7.21
C TYR A 40 -12.89 -11.49 -7.87
N HIS A 41 -14.18 -11.46 -8.17
CA HIS A 41 -14.86 -12.50 -8.92
C HIS A 41 -14.97 -12.04 -10.37
N ALA A 42 -14.34 -12.78 -11.29
CA ALA A 42 -14.44 -12.46 -12.70
C ALA A 42 -15.84 -12.81 -13.22
N GLU A 43 -16.38 -11.95 -14.10
CA GLU A 43 -17.74 -12.11 -14.65
C GLU A 43 -17.89 -13.40 -15.46
N ASN A 44 -16.81 -13.88 -16.05
CA ASN A 44 -16.76 -15.13 -16.84
C ASN A 44 -16.68 -16.40 -15.97
N GLY A 45 -16.74 -16.28 -14.64
CA GLY A 45 -16.65 -17.41 -13.71
C GLY A 45 -15.24 -17.98 -13.54
N ASP A 46 -14.21 -17.39 -14.16
CA ASP A 46 -12.83 -17.82 -13.95
C ASP A 46 -12.34 -17.32 -12.59
N GLY A 47 -12.38 -18.19 -11.59
CA GLY A 47 -11.80 -17.99 -10.26
C GLY A 47 -12.69 -17.28 -9.22
N PRO A 48 -12.19 -17.25 -7.99
CA PRO A 48 -11.86 -15.99 -7.33
C PRO A 48 -10.39 -15.64 -7.55
N TYR A 49 -10.13 -14.36 -7.83
CA TYR A 49 -8.80 -13.76 -7.90
C TYR A 49 -8.53 -12.90 -6.67
N LEU A 50 -7.29 -12.85 -6.23
CA LEU A 50 -6.82 -11.93 -5.20
C LEU A 50 -6.16 -10.71 -5.84
N LEU A 51 -6.52 -9.54 -5.34
CA LEU A 51 -5.81 -8.30 -5.57
C LEU A 51 -5.11 -7.91 -4.27
N LEU A 52 -3.78 -7.82 -4.31
CA LEU A 52 -2.96 -7.45 -3.16
C LEU A 52 -2.78 -5.93 -3.15
N HIS A 53 -3.42 -5.27 -2.20
CA HIS A 53 -3.51 -3.81 -2.10
C HIS A 53 -2.61 -3.28 -0.98
N SER A 54 -1.61 -2.48 -1.33
CA SER A 54 -0.62 -1.94 -0.39
C SER A 54 -1.29 -1.05 0.66
N ALA A 55 -1.05 -1.33 1.94
CA ALA A 55 -1.52 -0.47 3.03
C ALA A 55 -0.76 0.86 3.12
N ALA A 56 0.44 0.95 2.51
CA ALA A 56 1.28 2.14 2.51
C ALA A 56 0.84 3.17 1.46
N TYR A 57 0.61 2.73 0.22
CA TYR A 57 0.43 3.62 -0.92
C TYR A 57 -0.84 3.37 -1.74
N GLY A 58 -1.68 2.41 -1.35
CA GLY A 58 -2.92 2.07 -2.06
C GLY A 58 -2.72 1.46 -3.45
N ARG A 59 -1.48 1.15 -3.83
CA ARG A 59 -1.13 0.52 -5.10
C ARG A 59 -1.33 -0.99 -5.02
N TYR A 60 -1.62 -1.62 -6.17
CA TYR A 60 -1.77 -3.06 -6.27
C TYR A 60 -0.48 -3.73 -6.72
N LEU A 61 -0.20 -4.91 -6.19
CA LEU A 61 0.89 -5.75 -6.67
C LEU A 61 0.52 -6.29 -8.06
N ALA A 62 1.27 -5.88 -9.07
CA ALA A 62 1.02 -6.21 -10.47
C ALA A 62 2.22 -6.93 -11.09
N ALA A 63 1.96 -8.05 -11.74
CA ALA A 63 2.91 -8.67 -12.64
C ALA A 63 3.05 -7.84 -13.92
N THR A 64 4.26 -7.76 -14.45
CA THR A 64 4.54 -7.09 -15.71
C THR A 64 5.10 -8.08 -16.72
N ASP A 65 5.12 -7.71 -18.00
CA ASP A 65 5.80 -8.51 -19.03
C ASP A 65 7.27 -8.08 -19.20
N THR A 66 7.77 -7.23 -18.30
CA THR A 66 9.16 -6.77 -18.33
C THR A 66 10.09 -7.87 -17.82
N PRO A 67 10.96 -8.43 -18.66
CA PRO A 67 11.87 -9.48 -18.23
C PRO A 67 12.92 -8.92 -17.26
N LEU A 68 13.33 -9.76 -16.30
CA LEU A 68 14.50 -9.48 -15.48
C LEU A 68 15.80 -9.73 -16.28
N PRO A 69 16.89 -9.01 -15.99
CA PRO A 69 18.15 -9.11 -16.76
C PRO A 69 18.83 -10.49 -16.84
N ARG A 70 18.35 -11.52 -16.10
CA ARG A 70 19.06 -12.82 -15.93
C ARG A 70 18.25 -14.07 -16.30
N GLY A 71 17.43 -13.99 -17.35
CA GLY A 71 16.99 -15.18 -18.08
C GLY A 71 15.50 -15.20 -18.46
N PRO A 72 15.13 -15.92 -19.53
CA PRO A 72 13.76 -16.04 -20.00
C PRO A 72 12.83 -16.63 -18.92
N GLY A 73 11.59 -16.15 -18.88
CA GLY A 73 10.56 -16.64 -17.95
C GLY A 73 10.58 -16.02 -16.55
N HIS A 74 11.31 -14.91 -16.37
CA HIS A 74 11.40 -14.18 -15.10
C HIS A 74 10.98 -12.74 -15.30
N PHE A 75 9.84 -12.39 -14.71
CA PHE A 75 9.22 -11.10 -14.93
C PHE A 75 9.24 -10.24 -13.69
N ARG A 76 9.33 -8.93 -13.89
CA ARG A 76 9.27 -7.95 -12.82
C ARG A 76 7.86 -7.91 -12.22
N VAL A 77 7.79 -7.69 -10.91
CA VAL A 77 6.56 -7.39 -10.19
C VAL A 77 6.71 -5.97 -9.64
N GLU A 78 5.67 -5.17 -9.81
CA GLU A 78 5.66 -3.74 -9.46
C GLU A 78 4.41 -3.39 -8.66
N GLN A 79 4.46 -2.30 -7.91
CA GLN A 79 3.27 -1.68 -7.34
C GLN A 79 2.70 -0.68 -8.34
N ARG A 80 1.46 -0.88 -8.80
CA ARG A 80 0.82 -0.01 -9.80
C ARG A 80 -0.51 0.56 -9.30
N GLY A 81 -0.86 1.74 -9.82
CA GLY A 81 -2.21 2.30 -9.66
C GLY A 81 -3.26 1.40 -10.30
N HIS A 82 -4.50 1.52 -9.83
CA HIS A 82 -5.63 0.78 -10.37
C HIS A 82 -6.44 1.67 -11.32
N ASP A 83 -5.98 1.79 -12.56
CA ASP A 83 -6.62 2.65 -13.57
C ASP A 83 -7.67 1.93 -14.43
N GLN A 84 -7.69 0.60 -14.39
CA GLN A 84 -8.66 -0.22 -15.12
C GLN A 84 -9.19 -1.35 -14.22
N PRO A 85 -10.52 -1.46 -14.01
CA PRO A 85 -11.09 -2.62 -13.34
C PRO A 85 -10.84 -3.86 -14.19
N GLY A 86 -10.59 -5.00 -13.54
CA GLY A 86 -10.38 -6.26 -14.27
C GLY A 86 -9.02 -6.41 -14.97
N ALA A 87 -8.06 -5.51 -14.73
CA ALA A 87 -6.71 -5.65 -15.28
C ALA A 87 -6.03 -6.93 -14.74
N GLY A 88 -5.85 -7.93 -15.62
CA GLY A 88 -5.27 -9.24 -15.26
C GLY A 88 -3.85 -9.18 -14.70
N SER A 89 -3.12 -8.08 -14.91
CA SER A 89 -1.78 -7.85 -14.35
C SER A 89 -1.77 -7.83 -12.82
N ALA A 90 -2.84 -7.37 -12.17
CA ALA A 90 -2.96 -7.29 -10.71
C ALA A 90 -3.64 -8.53 -10.08
N MET A 91 -4.05 -9.50 -10.90
CA MET A 91 -4.82 -10.67 -10.47
C MET A 91 -3.94 -11.86 -10.12
N TRP A 92 -4.13 -12.38 -8.92
CA TRP A 92 -3.37 -13.53 -8.39
C TRP A 92 -4.33 -14.65 -7.97
N LYS A 93 -4.04 -15.89 -8.35
CA LYS A 93 -4.70 -17.08 -7.81
C LYS A 93 -3.86 -17.65 -6.68
N VAL A 94 -4.53 -18.02 -5.58
CA VAL A 94 -3.93 -18.81 -4.51
C VAL A 94 -3.85 -20.26 -4.96
N ILE A 95 -2.63 -20.79 -4.99
CA ILE A 95 -2.38 -22.21 -5.18
C ILE A 95 -1.99 -22.77 -3.81
N ALA A 96 -2.95 -23.43 -3.17
CA ALA A 96 -2.74 -24.08 -1.88
C ALA A 96 -1.83 -25.31 -2.03
N GLY A 97 -0.95 -25.53 -1.06
CA GLY A 97 -0.18 -26.76 -0.90
C GLY A 97 1.31 -26.67 -1.26
N GLY A 98 2.10 -27.43 -0.49
CA GLY A 98 3.53 -27.70 -0.71
C GLY A 98 4.53 -26.95 0.18
N GLY A 99 4.05 -26.02 1.01
CA GLY A 99 4.90 -25.23 1.90
C GLY A 99 5.30 -25.96 3.19
N VAL A 100 6.16 -25.32 3.98
CA VAL A 100 6.68 -25.87 5.25
C VAL A 100 5.67 -25.67 6.38
N LEU A 101 4.86 -24.61 6.31
CA LEU A 101 3.81 -24.31 7.29
C LEU A 101 2.39 -24.56 6.74
N PRO A 102 1.40 -24.84 7.61
CA PRO A 102 0.02 -25.14 7.20
C PRO A 102 -0.68 -24.04 6.38
N ASN A 103 -0.25 -22.79 6.54
CA ASN A 103 -0.85 -21.61 5.89
C ASN A 103 0.00 -21.06 4.74
N ASP A 104 1.00 -21.80 4.28
CA ASP A 104 1.85 -21.37 3.19
C ASP A 104 1.11 -21.44 1.86
N VAL A 105 1.14 -20.32 1.15
CA VAL A 105 0.50 -20.20 -0.16
C VAL A 105 1.51 -19.86 -1.25
N ARG A 106 1.22 -20.33 -2.47
CA ARG A 106 1.86 -19.85 -3.69
C ARG A 106 0.88 -18.94 -4.43
N LEU A 107 1.38 -17.85 -4.99
CA LEU A 107 0.58 -16.91 -5.77
C LEU A 107 0.94 -17.02 -7.24
N ARG A 108 -0.05 -17.28 -8.10
CA ARG A 108 0.11 -17.40 -9.56
C ARG A 108 -0.66 -16.30 -10.26
N ASN A 109 -0.03 -15.51 -11.13
CA ASN A 109 -0.74 -14.49 -11.89
C ASN A 109 -1.57 -15.11 -13.04
N VAL A 110 -2.40 -14.29 -13.71
CA VAL A 110 -3.18 -14.72 -14.90
C VAL A 110 -2.29 -15.22 -16.03
N GLY A 111 -1.10 -14.63 -16.22
CA GLY A 111 -0.09 -15.10 -17.18
C GLY A 111 0.57 -16.43 -16.83
N GLY A 112 0.25 -17.03 -15.67
CA GLY A 112 0.71 -18.34 -15.26
C GLY A 112 2.04 -18.37 -14.49
N HIS A 113 2.65 -17.22 -14.21
CA HIS A 113 3.89 -17.05 -13.47
C HIS A 113 3.66 -16.97 -11.96
N TYR A 114 4.60 -17.52 -11.19
CA TYR A 114 4.55 -17.53 -9.73
C TYR A 114 5.29 -16.32 -9.13
N LEU A 115 4.68 -15.71 -8.12
CA LEU A 115 5.34 -14.70 -7.29
C LEU A 115 6.48 -15.35 -6.50
N ARG A 116 7.67 -14.77 -6.60
CA ARG A 116 8.87 -15.28 -5.94
C ARG A 116 9.83 -14.17 -5.53
N VAL A 117 10.62 -14.44 -4.50
CA VAL A 117 11.73 -13.56 -4.11
C VAL A 117 12.95 -13.84 -4.98
N HIS A 118 13.43 -12.83 -5.70
CA HIS A 118 14.64 -12.93 -6.50
C HIS A 118 15.87 -13.17 -5.61
N GLY A 119 16.76 -14.11 -6.01
CA GLY A 119 18.01 -14.40 -5.30
C GLY A 119 17.90 -15.31 -4.07
N SER A 120 16.73 -15.91 -3.83
CA SER A 120 16.56 -16.94 -2.80
C SER A 120 16.84 -18.34 -3.39
N PHE A 121 17.67 -19.15 -2.71
CA PHE A 121 17.88 -20.57 -3.01
C PHE A 121 17.57 -21.42 -1.77
N PRO A 122 16.73 -22.48 -1.89
CA PRO A 122 15.90 -22.80 -3.06
C PRO A 122 14.87 -21.70 -3.34
N ALA A 123 14.46 -21.58 -4.62
CA ALA A 123 13.58 -20.51 -5.10
C ALA A 123 12.31 -20.44 -4.25
N ALA A 124 12.10 -19.31 -3.60
CA ALA A 124 11.16 -19.25 -2.52
C ALA A 124 9.81 -18.70 -2.98
N PHE A 125 8.88 -19.62 -3.18
CA PHE A 125 7.54 -19.38 -3.72
C PHE A 125 6.45 -19.33 -2.63
N TYR A 126 6.81 -19.67 -1.39
CA TYR A 126 5.88 -19.76 -0.27
C TYR A 126 5.82 -18.45 0.51
N TRP A 127 4.59 -18.01 0.77
CA TRP A 127 4.28 -16.81 1.52
C TRP A 127 3.48 -17.19 2.75
N SER A 128 3.93 -16.75 3.93
CA SER A 128 3.12 -16.83 5.14
C SER A 128 2.23 -15.60 5.24
N VAL A 129 0.99 -15.83 5.66
CA VAL A 129 -0.05 -14.80 5.76
C VAL A 129 -0.45 -14.69 7.23
N GLU A 130 -0.21 -13.51 7.81
CA GLU A 130 -0.57 -13.20 9.20
C GLU A 130 -1.65 -12.11 9.20
N PRO A 131 -2.80 -12.29 9.87
CA PRO A 131 -3.81 -11.25 9.98
C PRO A 131 -3.28 -10.06 10.81
N ILE A 132 -3.61 -8.84 10.39
CA ILE A 132 -3.31 -7.61 11.13
C ILE A 132 -4.62 -7.14 11.79
N PRO A 133 -4.67 -6.99 13.12
CA PRO A 133 -5.87 -6.54 13.81
C PRO A 133 -6.20 -5.09 13.45
N ALA A 134 -7.47 -4.71 13.65
CA ALA A 134 -7.91 -3.33 13.50
C ALA A 134 -7.70 -2.56 14.80
N ARG A 135 -7.34 -1.28 14.69
CA ARG A 135 -7.30 -0.30 15.79
C ARG A 135 -8.26 0.85 15.55
N ASP A 136 -8.69 1.44 16.65
CA ASP A 136 -9.39 2.72 16.65
C ASP A 136 -8.40 3.88 16.51
N GLY A 137 -8.75 4.84 15.65
CA GLY A 137 -7.95 6.04 15.41
C GLY A 137 -6.71 5.83 14.55
N ALA A 138 -6.30 6.91 13.86
CA ALA A 138 -5.16 6.88 12.97
C ALA A 138 -3.86 6.59 13.73
N PRO A 139 -2.93 5.80 13.15
CA PRO A 139 -1.59 5.66 13.70
C PRO A 139 -0.88 7.01 13.73
N ARG A 140 0.11 7.13 14.62
CA ARG A 140 0.95 8.34 14.68
C ARG A 140 1.76 8.43 13.40
N LEU A 141 1.84 9.64 12.83
CA LEU A 141 2.69 9.88 11.66
C LEU A 141 4.17 9.76 12.05
N PRO A 142 5.03 9.30 11.13
CA PRO A 142 6.46 9.28 11.35
C PRO A 142 6.98 10.70 11.64
N PRO A 143 8.00 10.84 12.51
CA PRO A 143 8.65 12.12 12.71
C PRO A 143 9.33 12.56 11.41
N PRO A 144 9.39 13.88 11.13
CA PRO A 144 10.08 14.38 9.94
C PRO A 144 11.52 13.89 9.88
N PHE A 145 11.87 13.20 8.80
CA PHE A 145 13.25 12.83 8.49
C PHE A 145 13.67 13.53 7.19
N PRO A 146 14.88 14.13 7.14
CA PRO A 146 15.35 14.81 5.93
C PRO A 146 15.60 13.82 4.79
N GLU A 147 14.91 14.01 3.66
CA GLU A 147 15.20 13.31 2.41
C GLU A 147 16.34 14.01 1.67
N VAL A 148 17.33 13.24 1.18
CA VAL A 148 18.48 13.78 0.45
C VAL A 148 18.78 12.92 -0.79
N PRO A 149 18.64 13.45 -2.02
CA PRO A 149 18.02 14.73 -2.38
C PRO A 149 16.48 14.69 -2.26
N PRO A 150 15.82 15.82 -1.99
CA PRO A 150 14.36 15.85 -1.90
C PRO A 150 13.70 15.69 -3.28
N ALA A 151 12.62 14.91 -3.35
CA ALA A 151 11.82 14.74 -4.57
C ALA A 151 10.82 15.88 -4.77
N TRP A 152 10.61 16.31 -6.02
CA TRP A 152 9.52 17.23 -6.40
C TRP A 152 8.31 16.45 -6.91
N ARG A 153 7.12 16.72 -6.36
CA ARG A 153 5.90 15.96 -6.67
C ARG A 153 4.72 16.90 -6.82
N LEU A 154 3.83 16.60 -7.76
CA LEU A 154 2.55 17.29 -7.87
C LEU A 154 1.55 16.60 -6.93
N ILE A 155 0.99 17.35 -5.98
CA ILE A 155 -0.08 16.86 -5.13
C ILE A 155 -1.39 17.36 -5.70
N ARG A 156 -2.24 16.45 -6.13
CA ARG A 156 -3.63 16.73 -6.51
C ARG A 156 -4.52 16.33 -5.35
N PHE A 157 -5.30 17.24 -4.78
CA PHE A 157 -6.12 16.95 -3.62
C PHE A 157 -7.56 17.45 -3.77
N ARG A 158 -8.48 16.79 -3.06
CA ARG A 158 -9.87 17.23 -2.89
C ARG A 158 -10.35 16.93 -1.48
N LEU A 159 -11.34 17.66 -1.00
CA LEU A 159 -12.10 17.24 0.18
C LEU A 159 -13.00 16.05 -0.20
N GLU A 160 -13.32 15.19 0.75
CA GLU A 160 -14.25 14.08 0.50
C GLU A 160 -15.65 14.60 0.09
N THR A 161 -16.07 15.71 0.70
CA THR A 161 -17.33 16.41 0.45
C THR A 161 -17.33 17.32 -0.77
N ASP A 162 -16.19 17.49 -1.45
CA ASP A 162 -16.04 18.37 -2.61
C ASP A 162 -15.76 17.54 -3.87
N ASP A 163 -16.28 18.00 -5.00
CA ASP A 163 -16.09 17.38 -6.30
C ASP A 163 -14.89 17.96 -7.07
N GLY A 164 -14.42 19.15 -6.67
CA GLY A 164 -13.29 19.85 -7.27
C GLY A 164 -11.93 19.30 -6.82
N TRP A 165 -11.02 19.13 -7.78
CA TRP A 165 -9.61 18.87 -7.49
C TRP A 165 -8.79 20.16 -7.51
N SER A 166 -8.00 20.36 -6.47
CA SER A 166 -6.95 21.38 -6.40
C SER A 166 -5.57 20.73 -6.52
N GLN A 167 -4.54 21.53 -6.81
CA GLN A 167 -3.19 21.01 -6.93
C GLN A 167 -2.13 21.99 -6.41
N PHE A 168 -1.02 21.45 -5.92
CA PHE A 168 0.16 22.22 -5.54
C PHE A 168 1.43 21.37 -5.66
N GLU A 169 2.58 22.02 -5.81
CA GLU A 169 3.87 21.34 -5.79
C GLU A 169 4.35 21.11 -4.35
N PHE A 170 4.79 19.88 -4.08
CA PHE A 170 5.35 19.48 -2.80
C PHE A 170 6.79 19.04 -2.97
N ARG A 171 7.65 19.44 -2.03
CA ARG A 171 9.06 19.10 -1.99
C ARG A 171 9.38 18.21 -0.80
N GLY A 172 9.80 16.98 -1.08
CA GLY A 172 10.22 15.98 -0.11
C GLY A 172 9.29 14.76 -0.05
N SER A 173 9.52 13.93 0.96
CA SER A 173 8.75 12.69 1.20
C SER A 173 7.98 12.68 2.53
N CYS A 174 8.24 13.64 3.41
CA CYS A 174 7.69 13.65 4.77
C CYS A 174 6.18 13.88 4.80
N VAL A 175 5.41 12.87 5.23
CA VAL A 175 3.95 12.95 5.31
C VAL A 175 3.48 13.98 6.34
N TYR A 176 4.27 14.22 7.39
CA TYR A 176 3.99 15.26 8.38
C TYR A 176 4.07 16.67 7.75
N ASN A 177 5.09 16.93 6.93
CA ASN A 177 5.23 18.20 6.23
C ASN A 177 4.13 18.38 5.19
N LEU A 178 3.80 17.33 4.45
CA LEU A 178 2.67 17.33 3.52
C LEU A 178 1.36 17.69 4.23
N ARG A 179 1.12 17.10 5.42
CA ARG A 179 -0.06 17.42 6.24
C ARG A 179 -0.06 18.88 6.69
N LYS A 180 1.11 19.44 7.05
CA LYS A 180 1.24 20.85 7.42
C LYS A 180 0.91 21.77 6.24
N ASP A 181 1.42 21.48 5.05
CA ASP A 181 1.17 22.27 3.85
C ASP A 181 -0.31 22.24 3.45
N LEU A 182 -0.93 21.06 3.48
CA LEU A 182 -2.37 20.92 3.27
C LEU A 182 -3.19 21.70 4.30
N ALA A 183 -2.80 21.68 5.57
CA ALA A 183 -3.51 22.44 6.60
C ALA A 183 -3.48 23.95 6.35
N MET A 184 -2.38 24.47 5.79
CA MET A 184 -2.26 25.87 5.38
C MET A 184 -3.13 26.17 4.16
N LEU A 185 -3.11 25.30 3.14
CA LEU A 185 -3.92 25.45 1.93
C LEU A 185 -5.43 25.39 2.19
N LEU A 186 -5.84 24.54 3.14
CA LEU A 186 -7.24 24.41 3.57
C LEU A 186 -7.67 25.53 4.54
N ASN A 187 -6.77 26.46 4.88
CA ASN A 187 -7.03 27.57 5.81
C ASN A 187 -7.69 27.13 7.14
N LEU A 188 -7.26 25.99 7.68
CA LEU A 188 -7.86 25.44 8.89
C LEU A 188 -7.46 26.25 10.14
N PRO A 189 -8.41 26.52 11.07
CA PRO A 189 -8.10 27.27 12.29
C PRO A 189 -7.10 26.49 13.15
N LEU A 190 -6.29 27.20 13.93
CA LEU A 190 -5.22 26.62 14.76
C LEU A 190 -5.68 25.40 15.58
N GLN A 191 -6.87 25.47 16.17
CA GLN A 191 -7.45 24.41 17.01
C GLN A 191 -7.81 23.15 16.22
N ARG A 192 -8.07 23.26 14.91
CA ARG A 192 -8.43 22.14 14.03
C ARG A 192 -7.41 21.91 12.92
N ARG A 193 -6.22 22.52 13.05
CA ARG A 193 -5.18 22.52 12.01
C ARG A 193 -4.75 21.12 11.59
N TYR A 194 -4.90 20.13 12.47
CA TYR A 194 -4.61 18.73 12.16
C TYR A 194 -5.81 17.81 12.37
N ALA A 195 -7.02 18.35 12.46
CA ALA A 195 -8.25 17.58 12.65
C ALA A 195 -8.79 17.03 11.31
N PHE A 196 -7.93 16.31 10.59
CA PHE A 196 -8.26 15.65 9.33
C PHE A 196 -7.32 14.47 9.08
N VAL A 197 -7.73 13.58 8.18
CA VAL A 197 -6.88 12.50 7.65
C VAL A 197 -6.73 12.65 6.14
N MET A 198 -5.62 12.14 5.61
CA MET A 198 -5.31 12.13 4.19
C MET A 198 -5.41 10.69 3.69
N PHE A 199 -6.05 10.49 2.54
CA PHE A 199 -6.11 9.21 1.85
C PHE A 199 -5.43 9.34 0.50
N VAL A 200 -4.53 8.41 0.17
CA VAL A 200 -4.04 8.27 -1.20
C VAL A 200 -5.03 7.47 -2.03
N ARG A 201 -5.25 7.92 -3.26
CA ARG A 201 -5.98 7.18 -4.30
C ARG A 201 -5.00 6.82 -5.42
N ALA A 202 -4.55 5.57 -5.45
CA ALA A 202 -3.63 5.13 -6.49
C ALA A 202 -4.41 4.70 -7.76
N GLY A 203 -4.57 5.63 -8.69
CA GLY A 203 -5.26 5.41 -9.97
C GLY A 203 -6.77 5.62 -9.91
N ARG A 204 -7.40 5.75 -11.08
CA ARG A 204 -8.80 6.18 -11.22
C ARG A 204 -9.81 5.27 -10.48
N TYR A 205 -9.53 3.99 -10.34
CA TYR A 205 -10.37 3.03 -9.60
C TYR A 205 -9.69 2.54 -8.32
N GLY A 206 -8.56 3.16 -7.94
CA GLY A 206 -7.85 2.90 -6.70
C GLY A 206 -8.75 3.14 -5.49
N ARG A 207 -8.60 2.28 -4.48
CA ARG A 207 -9.32 2.45 -3.22
C ARG A 207 -8.59 3.48 -2.35
N LEU A 208 -9.36 4.22 -1.58
CA LEU A 208 -8.81 5.18 -0.62
C LEU A 208 -8.02 4.42 0.45
N THR A 209 -6.76 4.80 0.61
CA THR A 209 -5.84 4.21 1.59
C THR A 209 -5.32 5.30 2.51
N PRO A 210 -5.47 5.19 3.84
CA PRO A 210 -4.93 6.18 4.77
C PRO A 210 -3.43 6.40 4.52
N LEU A 211 -3.03 7.65 4.27
CA LEU A 211 -1.62 8.01 4.08
C LEU A 211 -1.00 8.26 5.46
N VAL A 212 -0.31 7.23 5.97
CA VAL A 212 0.28 7.21 7.32
C VAL A 212 1.78 6.94 7.32
N VAL A 213 2.36 6.78 6.13
CA VAL A 213 3.79 6.61 5.89
C VAL A 213 4.32 7.76 5.04
N ASP A 214 5.63 7.99 5.11
CA ASP A 214 6.31 8.89 4.19
C ASP A 214 6.17 8.42 2.74
N LEU A 215 6.15 9.37 1.82
CA LEU A 215 6.06 9.13 0.39
C LEU A 215 7.29 8.33 -0.08
N PRO A 216 7.16 7.52 -1.15
CA PRO A 216 8.30 6.74 -1.63
C PRO A 216 9.45 7.64 -2.07
N TRP A 217 10.67 7.15 -1.95
CA TRP A 217 11.87 7.91 -2.32
C TRP A 217 12.00 7.96 -3.84
N GLY A 218 12.47 9.09 -4.40
CA GLY A 218 12.85 9.19 -5.82
C GLY A 218 11.71 9.33 -6.84
N GLY A 219 10.48 9.61 -6.42
CA GLY A 219 9.35 9.86 -7.35
C GLY A 219 9.27 11.29 -7.86
N SER A 220 10.39 11.88 -8.27
CA SER A 220 10.36 13.23 -8.85
C SER A 220 9.51 13.23 -10.13
N GLY A 221 8.53 14.12 -10.22
CA GLY A 221 7.56 14.19 -11.32
C GLY A 221 6.31 13.30 -11.16
N GLU A 222 6.20 12.55 -10.06
CA GLU A 222 4.99 11.78 -9.76
C GLU A 222 3.84 12.71 -9.32
N THR A 223 2.63 12.42 -9.81
CA THR A 223 1.38 13.02 -9.29
C THR A 223 0.76 12.10 -8.24
N LEU A 224 0.53 12.63 -7.04
CA LEU A 224 -0.18 11.91 -5.97
C LEU A 224 -1.58 12.50 -5.80
N GLU A 225 -2.59 11.63 -5.91
CA GLU A 225 -3.97 12.01 -5.66
C GLU A 225 -4.36 11.76 -4.21
N LEU A 226 -4.78 12.81 -3.52
CA LEU A 226 -5.18 12.80 -2.12
C LEU A 226 -6.65 13.15 -1.95
N VAL A 227 -7.37 12.35 -1.17
CA VAL A 227 -8.70 12.71 -0.66
C VAL A 227 -8.56 13.05 0.81
N VAL A 228 -8.97 14.25 1.19
CA VAL A 228 -8.88 14.75 2.57
C VAL A 228 -10.24 14.64 3.23
N MET A 229 -10.27 14.03 4.41
CA MET A 229 -11.49 13.87 5.19
C MET A 229 -11.34 14.60 6.53
N LEU A 230 -12.25 15.53 6.78
CA LEU A 230 -12.24 16.36 7.99
C LEU A 230 -12.82 15.58 9.18
N SER A 231 -12.27 15.84 10.36
CA SER A 231 -12.80 15.33 11.63
C SER A 231 -14.21 15.84 11.89
N GLY A 232 -15.02 15.01 12.55
CA GLY A 232 -16.44 15.29 12.83
C GLY A 232 -17.38 15.04 11.65
N THR A 233 -16.89 14.39 10.58
CA THR A 233 -17.75 13.84 9.53
C THR A 233 -18.11 12.38 9.85
N PRO A 234 -19.31 11.90 9.48
CA PRO A 234 -19.67 10.49 9.70
C PRO A 234 -18.68 9.50 9.05
N ALA A 235 -18.09 9.90 7.92
CA ALA A 235 -17.08 9.11 7.23
C ALA A 235 -15.78 9.01 8.06
N TYR A 236 -15.39 10.07 8.77
CA TYR A 236 -14.22 10.09 9.65
C TYR A 236 -14.40 9.19 10.87
N ASP A 237 -15.57 9.24 11.52
CA ASP A 237 -15.83 8.46 12.74
C ASP A 237 -15.95 6.94 12.44
N ALA A 238 -16.29 6.59 11.21
CA ALA A 238 -16.34 5.22 10.73
C ALA A 238 -14.96 4.63 10.38
N LEU A 239 -13.89 5.42 10.40
CA LEU A 239 -12.56 4.95 10.00
C LEU A 239 -12.01 3.90 10.95
N ARG A 240 -11.39 2.88 10.36
CA ARG A 240 -10.61 1.85 11.05
C ARG A 240 -9.26 1.76 10.38
N HIS A 241 -8.21 1.64 11.18
CA HIS A 241 -6.83 1.57 10.71
C HIS A 241 -6.25 0.20 11.06
N PRO A 242 -5.35 -0.36 10.24
CA PRO A 242 -4.62 -1.55 10.63
C PRO A 242 -3.67 -1.23 11.78
N ASP A 243 -3.64 -2.10 12.78
CA ASP A 243 -2.70 -2.04 13.88
C ASP A 243 -1.44 -2.84 13.55
N VAL A 244 -0.56 -2.24 12.74
CA VAL A 244 0.66 -2.91 12.27
C VAL A 244 1.70 -3.13 13.37
N ASP A 245 1.50 -2.53 14.54
CA ASP A 245 2.36 -2.63 15.72
C ASP A 245 1.82 -3.65 16.75
N ALA A 246 0.69 -4.30 16.47
CA ALA A 246 0.14 -5.35 17.33
C ALA A 246 0.99 -6.63 17.26
N GLU A 247 1.33 -7.19 18.41
CA GLU A 247 2.04 -8.49 18.57
C GLU A 247 1.07 -9.67 18.60
#